data_AF-A0A947K464-F1
#
_entry.id   AF-A0A947K464-F1
#
_cell.length_a   1.000
_cell.length_b   1.000
_cell.length_c   1.000
_cell.angle_alpha   90.00
_cell.angle_beta   90.00
_cell.angle_gamma   90.00
#
_symmetry.space_group_name_H-M   'P 1'
#
loop_
_entity.id
_entity.type
_entity.pdbx_description
1 polymer ?
#
loop_
_entity_poly.entity_id
_entity_poly.type
_entity_poly.pdbx_seq_one_letter_code
_entity_poly.pdbx_strand_id
1 'polypeptide(L)'
;MPFLPVDKSEIKEPLDIILVSGDAYVDHPSFGTALIGRYLESQGFSVGIIAQPDWKNDADFIKLGKPRLFFAVSAGNLDSMVA
;
A
#
# COMPACT_ATOMS: atom_id res chain seq x y z
N MET A 1 -7.63 6.80 13.40
CA MET A 1 -7.63 7.34 12.01
C MET A 1 -8.24 6.27 11.11
N PRO A 2 -8.92 6.63 10.02
CA PRO A 2 -9.38 5.64 9.03
C PRO A 2 -8.16 4.94 8.41
N PHE A 3 -8.32 3.70 7.96
CA PHE A 3 -7.29 2.95 7.23
C PHE A 3 -6.83 3.72 5.97
N LEU A 4 -5.59 3.50 5.53
CA LEU A 4 -5.16 3.86 4.18
C LEU A 4 -6.09 3.23 3.13
N PRO A 5 -6.44 3.96 2.05
CA PRO A 5 -7.20 3.44 0.91
C PRO A 5 -6.64 2.12 0.37
N VAL A 6 -7.51 1.13 0.24
CA VAL A 6 -7.23 -0.19 -0.34
C VAL A 6 -8.10 -0.49 -1.57
N ASP A 7 -9.14 0.32 -1.79
CA ASP A 7 -10.05 0.24 -2.92
C ASP A 7 -10.17 1.58 -3.67
N LYS A 8 -10.48 1.48 -4.97
CA LYS A 8 -10.65 2.66 -5.83
C LYS A 8 -11.79 3.57 -5.38
N SER A 9 -12.83 3.01 -4.78
CA SER A 9 -13.98 3.77 -4.26
C SER A 9 -13.63 4.73 -3.13
N GLU A 10 -12.50 4.50 -2.44
CA GLU A 10 -11.99 5.35 -1.36
C GLU A 10 -11.18 6.55 -1.90
N ILE A 11 -10.89 6.57 -3.21
CA ILE A 11 -9.99 7.53 -3.85
C ILE A 11 -10.79 8.53 -4.68
N LYS A 12 -10.60 9.83 -4.42
CA LYS A 12 -11.21 10.92 -5.22
C LYS A 12 -10.25 11.51 -6.25
N GLU A 13 -8.98 11.60 -5.92
CA GLU A 13 -7.91 12.12 -6.76
C GLU A 13 -6.77 11.11 -6.82
N PRO A 14 -5.94 11.10 -7.88
CA PRO A 14 -4.80 10.19 -7.97
C PRO A 14 -3.89 10.30 -6.74
N LEU A 15 -3.60 9.16 -6.12
CA LEU A 15 -2.69 9.07 -4.98
C LEU A 15 -1.27 9.49 -5.38
N ASP A 16 -0.51 10.04 -4.45
CA ASP A 16 0.90 10.35 -4.68
C ASP A 16 1.75 9.09 -4.69
N ILE A 17 1.50 8.21 -3.72
CA ILE A 17 2.29 7.01 -3.47
C ILE A 17 1.36 5.81 -3.29
N ILE A 18 1.69 4.69 -3.93
CA ILE A 18 1.01 3.41 -3.68
C ILE A 18 2.03 2.42 -3.13
N LEU A 19 1.76 1.89 -1.94
CA LEU A 19 2.55 0.86 -1.29
C LEU A 19 2.05 -0.51 -1.73
N VAL A 20 2.93 -1.37 -2.23
CA VAL A 20 2.63 -2.76 -2.56
C VAL A 20 3.32 -3.65 -1.54
N SER A 21 2.55 -4.50 -0.86
CA SER A 21 3.02 -5.38 0.21
C SER A 21 2.75 -6.85 -0.13
N GLY A 22 3.75 -7.71 0.02
CA GLY A 22 3.59 -9.17 -0.03
C GLY A 22 2.89 -9.77 1.20
N ASP A 23 2.70 -8.97 2.25
CA ASP A 23 2.05 -9.35 3.51
C ASP A 23 0.70 -8.65 3.67
N ALA A 24 -0.15 -9.18 4.54
CA ALA A 24 -1.45 -8.61 4.85
C ALA A 24 -1.32 -7.18 5.38
N TYR A 25 -2.28 -6.33 5.03
CA TYR A 25 -2.32 -4.99 5.57
C TYR A 25 -2.91 -4.98 6.98
N VAL A 26 -2.05 -4.77 7.97
CA VAL A 26 -2.42 -4.46 9.35
C VAL A 26 -1.93 -3.04 9.64
N ASP A 27 -2.86 -2.13 9.91
CA ASP A 27 -2.56 -0.74 10.21
C ASP A 27 -2.07 -0.57 11.66
N HIS A 28 -0.83 -1.02 11.89
CA HIS A 28 -0.19 -1.03 13.20
C HIS A 28 1.28 -0.58 13.08
N PRO A 29 1.83 0.22 14.02
CA PRO A 29 3.19 0.74 13.92
C PRO A 29 4.30 -0.33 13.92
N SER A 30 4.01 -1.56 14.35
CA SER A 30 4.93 -2.70 14.23
C SER A 30 5.04 -3.27 12.82
N PHE A 31 4.20 -2.84 11.89
CA PHE A 31 4.21 -3.28 10.50
C PHE A 31 4.89 -2.20 9.65
N GLY A 32 6.04 -2.53 9.05
CA GLY A 32 6.89 -1.54 8.38
C GLY A 32 6.16 -0.76 7.29
N THR A 33 5.37 -1.44 6.46
CA THR A 33 4.58 -0.80 5.39
C THR A 33 3.55 0.18 5.95
N ALA A 34 2.85 -0.17 7.03
CA ALA A 34 1.88 0.72 7.67
C ALA A 34 2.56 1.93 8.32
N LEU A 35 3.68 1.71 9.02
CA LEU A 35 4.48 2.79 9.62
C LEU A 35 4.95 3.79 8.56
N ILE A 36 5.51 3.31 7.45
CA ILE A 36 5.96 4.16 6.34
C ILE A 36 4.78 4.90 5.71
N GLY A 37 3.65 4.23 5.48
CA GLY A 37 2.46 4.87 4.92
C GLY A 37 1.93 6.02 5.79
N ARG A 38 1.82 5.78 7.10
CA ARG A 38 1.39 6.82 8.06
C ARG A 38 2.41 7.95 8.19
N TYR A 39 3.70 7.65 8.11
CA TYR A 39 4.72 8.67 8.07
C TYR A 39 4.59 9.56 6.82
N LEU A 40 4.40 8.97 5.64
CA LEU A 40 4.22 9.71 4.39
C LEU A 40 2.94 10.56 4.40
N GLU A 41 1.83 10.04 4.92
CA GLU A 41 0.61 10.85 5.15
C GLU A 41 0.87 12.03 6.09
N SER A 42 1.65 11.83 7.15
CA SER A 42 2.02 12.92 8.07
C SER A 42 2.86 14.02 7.40
N GLN A 43 3.53 13.69 6.28
CA GLN A 43 4.26 14.65 5.45
C GLN A 43 3.37 15.30 4.36
N GLY A 44 2.07 14.99 4.34
CA GLY A 44 1.10 15.58 3.42
C GLY A 44 0.93 14.84 2.09
N PHE A 45 1.52 13.65 1.93
CA PHE A 45 1.31 12.83 0.73
C PHE A 45 0.03 12.01 0.84
N SER A 46 -0.66 11.83 -0.27
CA SER A 46 -1.75 10.86 -0.38
C SER A 46 -1.18 9.46 -0.63
N VAL A 47 -1.54 8.49 0.21
CA VAL A 47 -0.97 7.14 0.20
C VAL A 47 -2.08 6.09 0.16
N GLY A 48 -1.92 5.07 -0.68
CA GLY A 48 -2.78 3.88 -0.68
C GLY A 48 -1.95 2.60 -0.57
N ILE A 49 -2.60 1.48 -0.30
CA ILE A 49 -1.93 0.19 -0.13
C ILE A 49 -2.60 -0.94 -0.92
N ILE A 50 -1.77 -1.73 -1.60
CA ILE A 50 -2.13 -2.98 -2.25
C ILE A 50 -1.42 -4.09 -1.48
N ALA A 51 -2.16 -4.83 -0.65
CA ALA A 51 -1.64 -5.98 0.07
C ALA A 51 -1.95 -7.28 -0.68
N GLN A 52 -0.98 -8.19 -0.70
CA GLN A 52 -1.04 -9.52 -1.29
C GLN A 52 -1.68 -9.55 -2.70
N PRO A 53 -1.18 -8.75 -3.66
CA PRO A 53 -1.72 -8.79 -5.01
C PRO A 53 -1.55 -10.18 -5.64
N ASP A 54 -2.54 -10.62 -6.41
CA ASP A 54 -2.39 -11.78 -7.29
C ASP A 54 -1.33 -11.50 -8.36
N TRP A 55 -0.15 -12.11 -8.22
CA TRP A 55 0.97 -11.93 -9.13
C TRP A 55 0.74 -12.52 -10.52
N LYS A 56 -0.30 -13.32 -10.71
CA LYS A 56 -0.65 -13.90 -12.02
C LYS A 56 -1.45 -12.94 -12.90
N ASN A 57 -1.89 -11.81 -12.35
CA ASN A 57 -2.72 -10.83 -13.03
C ASN A 57 -2.28 -9.39 -12.70
N ASP A 58 -2.40 -8.48 -13.65
CA ASP A 58 -2.10 -7.07 -13.43
C ASP A 58 -3.23 -6.30 -12.72
N ALA A 59 -4.45 -6.85 -12.70
CA ALA A 59 -5.64 -6.21 -12.15
C ALA A 59 -5.44 -5.65 -10.73
N ASP A 60 -4.80 -6.41 -9.85
CA ASP A 60 -4.56 -5.97 -8.46
C ASP A 60 -3.54 -4.83 -8.38
N PHE A 61 -2.53 -4.83 -9.25
CA PHE A 61 -1.50 -3.79 -9.29
C PHE A 61 -2.03 -2.46 -9.82
N ILE A 62 -3.08 -2.50 -10.66
CA ILE A 62 -3.67 -1.29 -11.27
C ILE A 62 -4.96 -0.82 -10.60
N LYS A 63 -5.48 -1.54 -9.59
CA LYS A 63 -6.80 -1.26 -8.99
C LYS A 63 -6.92 0.14 -8.38
N LEU A 64 -5.83 0.69 -7.84
CA LEU A 64 -5.79 2.05 -7.27
C LEU A 64 -5.43 3.14 -8.28
N GLY A 65 -5.21 2.78 -9.55
CA GLY A 65 -4.77 3.70 -10.59
C GLY A 65 -3.27 4.02 -10.54
N LYS A 66 -2.85 4.97 -11.38
CA LYS A 66 -1.45 5.39 -11.48
C LYS A 66 -1.13 6.42 -10.38
N PRO A 67 -0.06 6.22 -9.58
CA PRO A 67 0.35 7.20 -8.59
C PRO A 67 1.02 8.41 -9.26
N ARG A 68 0.94 9.58 -8.61
CA ARG A 68 1.55 10.82 -9.12
C ARG A 68 3.07 10.81 -8.99
N LEU A 69 3.61 10.14 -7.98
CA LEU A 69 5.05 10.06 -7.71
C LEU A 69 5.60 8.68 -8.04
N PHE A 70 5.27 7.65 -7.26
CA PHE A 70 5.83 6.31 -7.46
C PHE A 70 5.03 5.20 -6.76
N PHE A 71 5.35 3.96 -7.13
CA PHE A 71 5.05 2.76 -6.35
C PHE A 71 6.23 2.42 -5.44
N ALA A 72 5.97 2.01 -4.21
CA ALA A 72 6.98 1.42 -3.32
C ALA A 72 6.60 -0.02 -2.99
N VAL A 73 7.54 -0.94 -3.12
CA VAL A 73 7.29 -2.38 -3.02
C VAL A 73 8.06 -2.96 -1.85
N SER A 74 7.38 -3.76 -1.01
CA SER A 74 7.97 -4.48 0.11
C SER A 74 7.44 -5.91 0.16
N ALA A 75 8.28 -6.86 0.58
CA ALA A 75 7.85 -8.23 0.85
C ALA A 75 6.93 -8.33 2.08
N GLY A 76 6.93 -7.30 2.95
CA GLY A 76 6.18 -7.30 4.21
C GLY A 76 7.05 -7.65 5.42
N ASN A 77 6.43 -8.06 6.52
CA ASN A 77 7.17 -8.36 7.76
C ASN A 77 7.59 -9.83 7.86
N LEU A 78 6.89 -10.72 7.16
CA LEU A 78 7.29 -12.12 7.07
C LEU A 78 8.47 -12.26 6.11
N ASP A 79 9.48 -13.02 6.55
CA ASP A 79 10.53 -13.47 5.66
C ASP A 79 10.03 -14.63 4.77
N SER A 80 10.68 -14.80 3.63
CA SER A 80 10.30 -15.82 2.64
C SER A 80 10.60 -17.26 3.06
N MET A 81 11.30 -17.49 4.18
CA MET A 81 11.54 -18.85 4.70
C MET A 81 10.39 -19.33 5.61
N VAL A 82 9.44 -18.45 5.94
CA VAL A 82 8.33 -18.75 6.85
C VAL A 82 6.96 -18.66 6.16
N ALA A 83 6.87 -18.01 5.00
CA ALA A 83 5.64 -17.73 4.26
C ALA A 83 5.10 -18.92 3.44
#